data_AF-X1I659-F1
#
_entry.id   AF-X1I659-F1
#
_cell.length_a   1.000
_cell.length_b   1.000
_cell.length_c   1.000
_cell.angle_alpha   90.00
_cell.angle_beta   90.00
_cell.angle_gamma   90.00
#
_symmetry.space_group_name_H-M   'P 1'
#
loop_
_entity.id
_entity.type
_entity.pdbx_description
1 polymer ?
#
loop_
_entity_poly.entity_id
_entity_poly.type
_entity_poly.pdbx_seq_one_letter_code
_entity_poly.pdbx_strand_id
1 'polypeptide(L)'
;REMEQAEEAISEFERALAIGDSAKTVECAYQLAQCYREVENWERCAEYLETALDEMEEKTGESRLNVLMELGHCQKNMRQLKRAVRTFQEVDDMNADFKGVKDEIKQVKKLLGKDGDPDDNISFM
;
A
#
# COMPACT_ATOMS: atom_id res chain seq x y z
N ARG A 1 11.92 -11.91 18.21
CA ARG A 1 12.91 -11.05 17.53
C ARG A 1 12.21 -10.07 16.59
N GLU A 2 11.27 -10.50 15.73
CA GLU A 2 10.51 -9.54 14.88
C GLU A 2 9.59 -8.60 15.68
N MET A 3 8.95 -9.07 16.75
CA MET A 3 8.19 -8.18 17.65
C MET A 3 9.07 -7.12 18.35
N GLU A 4 10.36 -7.43 18.59
CA GLU A 4 11.30 -6.53 19.26
C GLU A 4 11.74 -5.39 18.32
N GLN A 5 11.88 -5.70 17.03
CA GLN A 5 12.15 -4.69 15.99
C GLN A 5 10.93 -3.81 15.72
N ALA A 6 9.73 -4.38 15.73
CA ALA A 6 8.50 -3.60 15.60
C ALA A 6 8.30 -2.63 16.78
N GLU A 7 8.61 -3.05 18.01
CA GLU A 7 8.54 -2.17 19.19
C GLU A 7 9.54 -1.01 19.11
N GLU A 8 10.78 -1.28 18.70
CA GLU A 8 11.79 -0.24 18.50
C GLU A 8 11.39 0.76 17.40
N ALA A 9 10.88 0.24 16.28
CA ALA A 9 10.40 1.07 15.18
C ALA A 9 9.15 1.90 15.55
N ILE A 10 8.24 1.38 16.38
CA ILE A 10 7.11 2.16 16.93
C ILE A 10 7.62 3.31 17.80
N SER A 11 8.57 3.05 18.69
CA SER A 11 9.14 4.10 19.56
C SER A 11 9.83 5.21 18.74
N GLU A 12 10.61 4.83 17.72
CA GLU A 12 11.24 5.82 16.84
C GLU A 12 10.22 6.57 15.98
N PHE A 13 9.17 5.89 15.51
CA PHE A 13 8.06 6.49 14.78
C PHE A 13 7.31 7.55 15.61
N GLU A 14 6.95 7.22 16.86
CA GLU A 14 6.31 8.16 17.79
C GLU A 14 7.21 9.36 18.07
N ARG A 15 8.52 9.14 18.19
CA ARG A 15 9.49 10.22 18.36
C ARG A 15 9.58 11.11 17.12
N ALA A 16 9.61 10.52 15.93
CA ALA A 16 9.65 11.24 14.65
C ALA A 16 8.41 12.13 14.49
N LEU A 17 7.22 11.61 14.80
CA LEU A 17 5.98 12.37 14.85
C LEU A 17 6.05 13.52 15.85
N ALA A 18 6.57 13.28 17.06
CA ALA A 18 6.66 14.30 18.11
C ALA A 18 7.58 15.47 17.74
N ILE A 19 8.64 15.22 16.97
CA ILE A 19 9.56 16.26 16.49
C ILE A 19 9.17 16.84 15.11
N GLY A 20 8.17 16.25 14.44
CA GLY A 20 7.70 16.65 13.10
C GLY A 20 8.69 16.36 11.98
N ASP A 21 9.50 15.29 12.10
CA ASP A 21 10.46 14.88 11.07
C ASP A 21 9.79 13.94 10.08
N SER A 22 9.05 14.49 9.11
CA SER A 22 8.28 13.69 8.14
C SER A 22 9.12 12.69 7.37
N ALA A 23 10.39 12.99 7.06
CA ALA A 23 11.28 12.05 6.38
C ALA A 23 11.53 10.79 7.22
N LYS A 24 11.82 10.96 8.52
CA LYS A 24 11.94 9.82 9.44
C LYS A 24 10.61 9.14 9.70
N THR A 25 9.52 9.89 9.78
CA THR A 25 8.18 9.32 9.95
C THR A 25 7.85 8.38 8.79
N VAL A 26 8.13 8.78 7.54
CA VAL A 26 7.98 7.94 6.34
C VAL A 26 8.85 6.69 6.43
N GLU A 27 10.13 6.83 6.78
CA GLU A 27 11.07 5.71 6.89
C GLU A 27 10.62 4.69 7.94
N CYS A 28 10.29 5.16 9.16
CA CYS A 28 9.84 4.30 10.24
C CYS A 28 8.49 3.64 9.94
N ALA A 29 7.53 4.37 9.37
CA ALA A 29 6.25 3.79 8.95
C ALA A 29 6.46 2.70 7.89
N TYR A 30 7.34 2.92 6.91
CA TYR A 30 7.64 1.91 5.90
C TYR A 30 8.28 0.66 6.51
N GLN A 31 9.24 0.81 7.44
CA GLN A 31 9.83 -0.34 8.15
C GLN A 31 8.79 -1.12 8.95
N LEU A 32 7.89 -0.42 9.67
CA LEU A 32 6.79 -1.06 10.38
C LEU A 32 5.87 -1.84 9.45
N ALA A 33 5.50 -1.25 8.31
CA ALA A 33 4.70 -1.94 7.30
C ALA A 33 5.38 -3.23 6.80
N GLN A 34 6.71 -3.21 6.60
CA GLN A 34 7.47 -4.39 6.21
C GLN A 34 7.44 -5.47 7.28
N CYS A 35 7.62 -5.12 8.56
CA CYS A 35 7.49 -6.06 9.66
C CYS A 35 6.08 -6.68 9.71
N TYR A 36 5.03 -5.87 9.55
CA TYR A 36 3.65 -6.37 9.54
C TYR A 36 3.34 -7.23 8.31
N ARG A 37 3.95 -6.93 7.17
CA ARG A 37 3.89 -7.75 5.96
C ARG A 37 4.52 -9.13 6.18
N GLU A 38 5.65 -9.21 6.88
CA GLU A 38 6.34 -10.48 7.17
C GLU A 38 5.50 -11.42 8.06
N VAL A 39 4.76 -10.86 9.01
CA VAL A 39 3.80 -11.61 9.85
C VAL A 39 2.41 -11.75 9.22
N GLU A 40 2.28 -11.43 7.92
CA GLU A 40 1.02 -11.47 7.15
C GLU A 40 -0.14 -10.65 7.77
N ASN A 41 0.19 -9.65 8.59
CA ASN A 41 -0.79 -8.71 9.12
C ASN A 41 -1.02 -7.58 8.13
N TRP A 42 -1.81 -7.89 7.10
CA TRP A 42 -2.08 -6.98 5.98
C TRP A 42 -2.82 -5.70 6.38
N GLU A 43 -3.61 -5.74 7.46
CA GLU A 43 -4.33 -4.59 7.98
C GLU A 43 -3.36 -3.54 8.52
N ARG A 44 -2.48 -3.95 9.45
CA ARG A 44 -1.43 -3.07 9.98
C ARG A 44 -0.44 -2.65 8.90
N CYS A 45 -0.06 -3.55 7.99
CA CYS A 45 0.73 -3.19 6.81
C CYS A 45 0.11 -1.97 6.10
N ALA A 46 -1.17 -2.07 5.74
CA ALA A 46 -1.85 -1.02 4.99
C ALA A 46 -1.93 0.30 5.78
N GLU A 47 -2.23 0.26 7.08
CA GLU A 47 -2.27 1.46 7.93
C GLU A 47 -0.95 2.24 7.94
N TYR A 48 0.18 1.53 8.11
CA TYR A 48 1.49 2.18 8.14
C TYR A 48 1.92 2.64 6.75
N LEU A 49 1.59 1.91 5.66
CA LEU A 49 1.84 2.38 4.30
C LEU A 49 1.02 3.63 3.97
N GLU A 50 -0.26 3.70 4.38
CA GLU A 50 -1.11 4.88 4.22
C GLU A 50 -0.50 6.08 4.98
N THR A 51 -0.04 5.85 6.21
CA THR A 51 0.63 6.88 7.01
C THR A 51 1.92 7.38 6.34
N ALA A 52 2.74 6.48 5.79
CA ALA A 52 3.92 6.86 5.02
C ALA A 52 3.54 7.70 3.79
N LEU A 53 2.46 7.36 3.08
CA LEU A 53 2.00 8.12 1.91
C LEU A 53 1.49 9.53 2.27
N ASP A 54 0.91 9.71 3.45
CA ASP A 54 0.39 10.99 3.93
C ASP A 54 1.53 11.95 4.35
N GLU A 55 2.61 11.40 4.91
CA GLU A 55 3.79 12.16 5.35
C GLU A 55 4.80 12.43 4.21
N MET A 56 4.69 11.70 3.09
CA MET A 56 5.48 11.97 1.90
C MET A 56 5.09 13.32 1.28
N GLU A 57 5.97 14.32 1.40
CA GLU A 57 5.81 15.62 0.74
C GLU A 57 5.78 15.48 -0.80
N GLU A 58 6.54 14.52 -1.33
CA GLU A 58 6.63 14.27 -2.76
C GLU A 58 5.41 13.49 -3.26
N LYS A 59 4.57 14.17 -4.02
CA LYS A 59 3.35 13.59 -4.60
C LYS A 59 3.61 12.69 -5.81
N THR A 60 4.82 12.74 -6.36
CA THR A 60 5.23 12.01 -7.56
C THR A 60 6.68 11.61 -7.40
N GLY A 61 6.96 10.33 -7.19
CA GLY A 61 8.33 9.84 -6.99
C GLY A 61 8.35 8.32 -6.94
N GLU A 62 9.49 7.72 -7.31
CA GLU A 62 9.63 6.25 -7.35
C GLU A 62 9.34 5.62 -5.97
N SER A 63 9.77 6.27 -4.88
CA SER A 63 9.47 5.86 -3.51
C SER A 63 7.96 5.80 -3.24
N ARG A 64 7.20 6.82 -3.66
CA ARG A 64 5.74 6.84 -3.52
C ARG A 64 5.08 5.72 -4.33
N LEU A 65 5.53 5.50 -5.57
CA LEU A 65 5.02 4.43 -6.42
C LEU A 65 5.27 3.05 -5.81
N ASN A 66 6.45 2.82 -5.22
CA ASN A 66 6.76 1.59 -4.48
C ASN A 66 5.78 1.38 -3.31
N VAL A 67 5.56 2.41 -2.48
CA VAL A 67 4.65 2.33 -1.34
C VAL A 67 3.19 2.10 -1.78
N LEU A 68 2.73 2.77 -2.84
CA LEU A 68 1.40 2.54 -3.42
C LEU A 68 1.24 1.11 -3.95
N MET A 69 2.27 0.55 -4.58
CA MET A 69 2.25 -0.84 -5.04
C MET A 69 2.12 -1.80 -3.87
N GLU A 70 2.93 -1.62 -2.82
CA GLU A 70 2.82 -2.45 -1.61
C GLU A 70 1.44 -2.32 -0.95
N LEU A 71 0.88 -1.11 -0.91
CA LEU A 71 -0.47 -0.88 -0.37
C LEU A 71 -1.52 -1.63 -1.20
N GLY A 72 -1.42 -1.58 -2.53
CA GLY A 72 -2.29 -2.34 -3.44
C GLY A 72 -2.18 -3.85 -3.19
N HIS A 73 -0.98 -4.36 -2.92
CA HIS A 73 -0.79 -5.76 -2.54
C HIS A 73 -1.41 -6.10 -1.18
N CYS A 74 -1.23 -5.26 -0.16
CA CYS A 74 -1.86 -5.46 1.15
C CYS A 74 -3.40 -5.47 1.01
N GLN A 75 -3.99 -4.52 0.25
CA GLN A 75 -5.42 -4.49 -0.06
C GLN A 75 -5.90 -5.73 -0.84
N LYS A 76 -5.12 -6.22 -1.81
CA LYS A 76 -5.41 -7.44 -2.58
C LYS A 76 -5.48 -8.67 -1.66
N ASN A 77 -4.53 -8.81 -0.73
CA ASN A 77 -4.50 -9.90 0.26
C ASN A 77 -5.69 -9.82 1.22
N MET A 78 -6.10 -8.61 1.60
CA MET A 78 -7.30 -8.36 2.41
C MET A 78 -8.63 -8.55 1.65
N ARG A 79 -8.61 -9.04 0.40
CA ARG A 79 -9.79 -9.14 -0.49
C ARG A 79 -10.49 -7.81 -0.78
N GLN A 80 -9.83 -6.68 -0.54
CA GLN A 80 -10.34 -5.34 -0.88
C GLN A 80 -10.07 -5.01 -2.35
N LEU A 81 -10.53 -5.89 -3.25
CA LEU A 81 -10.14 -5.88 -4.66
C LEU A 81 -10.49 -4.55 -5.37
N LYS A 82 -11.64 -3.93 -5.05
CA LYS A 82 -12.02 -2.62 -5.60
C LYS A 82 -11.03 -1.51 -5.20
N ARG A 83 -10.57 -1.50 -3.94
CA ARG A 83 -9.55 -0.55 -3.46
C ARG A 83 -8.20 -0.84 -4.11
N ALA A 84 -7.80 -2.11 -4.16
CA ALA A 84 -6.54 -2.52 -4.78
C ALA A 84 -6.46 -2.10 -6.26
N VAL A 85 -7.53 -2.26 -7.04
CA VAL A 85 -7.57 -1.78 -8.44
C VAL A 85 -7.36 -0.27 -8.51
N ARG A 86 -8.03 0.50 -7.64
CA ARG A 86 -7.88 1.97 -7.62
C ARG A 86 -6.45 2.38 -7.29
N THR A 87 -5.84 1.76 -6.28
CA THR A 87 -4.45 2.04 -5.88
C THR A 87 -3.46 1.69 -7.00
N PHE A 88 -3.62 0.54 -7.65
CA PHE A 88 -2.76 0.18 -8.79
C PHE A 88 -3.00 1.09 -10.01
N GLN A 89 -4.23 1.53 -10.24
CA GLN A 89 -4.51 2.50 -11.32
C GLN A 89 -3.86 3.85 -11.03
N GLU A 90 -3.82 4.30 -9.78
CA GLU A 90 -3.09 5.51 -9.39
C GLU A 90 -1.60 5.41 -9.73
N VAL A 91 -0.98 4.25 -9.52
CA VAL A 91 0.41 3.99 -9.93
C VAL A 91 0.57 4.03 -11.46
N ASP A 92 -0.35 3.41 -12.20
CA ASP A 92 -0.33 3.40 -13.69
C ASP A 92 -0.56 4.81 -14.27
N ASP A 93 -1.42 5.62 -13.65
CA ASP A 93 -1.69 7.00 -14.04
C ASP A 93 -0.48 7.92 -13.79
N MET A 94 0.29 7.67 -12.71
CA MET A 94 1.52 8.39 -12.43
C MET A 94 2.69 7.90 -13.29
N ASN A 95 2.80 6.59 -13.50
CA ASN A 95 3.86 5.96 -14.28
C ASN A 95 3.37 4.62 -14.87
N ALA A 96 2.90 4.67 -16.12
CA ALA A 96 2.37 3.52 -16.84
C ALA A 96 3.42 2.43 -17.15
N ASP A 97 4.71 2.76 -17.03
CA ASP A 97 5.82 1.82 -17.23
C ASP A 97 6.38 1.31 -15.89
N PHE A 98 5.74 1.66 -14.78
CA PHE A 98 6.11 1.15 -13.48
C PHE A 98 5.98 -0.38 -13.45
N LYS A 99 7.04 -1.04 -12.97
CA LYS A 99 7.21 -2.48 -13.11
C LYS A 99 6.05 -3.25 -12.48
N GLY A 100 5.36 -4.04 -13.30
CA GLY A 100 4.34 -4.98 -12.86
C GLY A 100 2.97 -4.35 -12.58
N VAL A 101 2.79 -3.02 -12.67
CA VAL A 101 1.51 -2.37 -12.34
C VAL A 101 0.36 -2.87 -13.22
N LYS A 102 0.57 -2.95 -14.54
CA LYS A 102 -0.44 -3.44 -15.50
C LYS A 102 -0.81 -4.90 -15.26
N ASP A 103 0.17 -5.72 -14.89
CA ASP A 103 -0.05 -7.13 -14.58
C ASP A 103 -0.85 -7.28 -13.29
N GLU A 104 -0.57 -6.48 -12.27
CA GLU A 104 -1.35 -6.46 -11.02
C GLU A 104 -2.78 -5.99 -11.26
N ILE A 105 -3.00 -4.90 -11.99
CA ILE A 105 -4.34 -4.43 -12.37
C ILE A 105 -5.13 -5.55 -13.06
N LYS A 106 -4.51 -6.23 -14.04
CA LYS A 106 -5.15 -7.33 -14.77
C LYS A 106 -5.49 -8.50 -13.85
N GLN A 107 -4.57 -8.88 -12.95
CA GLN A 107 -4.80 -9.94 -11.97
C GLN A 107 -5.95 -9.60 -11.02
N VAL A 108 -5.94 -8.41 -10.43
CA VAL A 108 -6.97 -8.00 -9.47
C VAL A 108 -8.33 -7.84 -10.16
N LYS A 109 -8.40 -7.26 -11.37
CA LYS A 109 -9.65 -7.21 -12.15
C LYS A 109 -10.18 -8.60 -12.47
N LYS A 110 -9.31 -9.57 -12.78
CA LYS A 110 -9.70 -10.97 -13.00
C LYS A 110 -10.23 -11.63 -11.73
N LEU A 111 -9.63 -11.34 -10.57
CA LEU A 111 -10.14 -11.81 -9.28
C LEU A 111 -11.49 -11.17 -8.97
N LEU A 112 -11.63 -9.87 -9.18
CA LEU A 112 -12.87 -9.13 -8.95
C LEU A 112 -14.03 -9.66 -9.81
N GLY A 113 -13.78 -9.97 -11.09
CA GLY A 113 -14.79 -10.57 -11.97
C GLY A 113 -15.13 -12.03 -11.67
N LYS A 114 -14.30 -12.74 -10.88
CA LYS A 114 -14.58 -14.10 -10.39
C LYS A 114 -15.31 -14.09 -9.06
N ASP A 115 -15.00 -13.12 -8.22
CA ASP A 115 -15.70 -12.80 -6.97
C ASP A 115 -16.93 -11.91 -7.24
N GLY A 116 -17.30 -11.75 -8.52
CA GLY A 116 -18.36 -10.88 -8.99
C GLY A 116 -19.69 -11.25 -8.36
N ASP A 117 -20.13 -10.37 -7.46
CA ASP A 117 -21.54 -10.13 -7.19
C ASP A 117 -22.29 -10.05 -8.54
N PRO A 118 -23.43 -10.75 -8.72
CA PRO A 118 -24.18 -10.78 -9.98
C PRO A 118 -24.70 -9.42 -10.48
N ASP A 119 -24.43 -8.32 -9.78
CA ASP A 119 -24.96 -6.98 -10.07
C ASP A 119 -24.03 -6.07 -10.90
N ASP A 120 -22.76 -6.43 -11.14
CA ASP A 120 -21.87 -5.64 -12.03
C ASP A 120 -22.10 -5.97 -13.52
N ASN A 121 -23.37 -5.97 -13.93
CA ASN A 121 -23.82 -5.94 -15.31
C ASN A 121 -23.81 -4.48 -15.81
N ILE A 122 -22.67 -3.79 -15.69
CA ILE A 122 -22.50 -2.47 -16.31
C ILE A 122 -21.76 -2.66 -17.63
N SER A 123 -22.59 -2.95 -18.63
CA SER A 123 -22.47 -2.58 -20.04
C SER A 123 -21.14 -1.94 -20.45
N PHE A 124 -20.28 -2.72 -21.12
CA PHE A 124 -19.45 -2.18 -22.20
C PHE A 124 -20.22 -2.45 -23.50
N MET A 125 -20.97 -1.45 -23.95
CA MET A 125 -21.30 -1.25 -25.38
C MET A 125 -20.16 -0.50 -26.04
#